data_AF-A0A9D4W081-F1
#
_entry.id   AF-A0A9D4W081-F1
#
_cell.length_a   1.000
_cell.length_b   1.000
_cell.length_c   1.000
_cell.angle_alpha   90.00
_cell.angle_beta   90.00
_cell.angle_gamma   90.00
#
_symmetry.space_group_name_H-M   'P 1'
#
loop_
_entity.id
_entity.type
_entity.pdbx_description
1 polymer ?
#
loop_
_entity_poly.entity_id
_entity_poly.type
_entity_poly.pdbx_seq_one_letter_code
_entity_poly.pdbx_strand_id
1 'polypeptide(L)' 'MQDLRPEIPRDAHPKLVELLHWCWHKDPSLRPEFSEVLKFLQHMNSMITGKKKKVKVKAKGTHKHDKI' A
#
# COMPACT_ATOMS: atom_id res chain seq x y z
N MET A 1 2.79 26.25 -14.75
CA MET A 1 1.64 25.58 -14.12
C MET A 1 1.89 25.56 -12.63
N GLN A 2 0.94 26.03 -11.81
CA GLN A 2 1.11 26.00 -10.37
C GLN A 2 0.78 24.58 -9.88
N ASP A 3 1.71 23.95 -9.16
CA ASP A 3 1.48 22.67 -8.47
C ASP A 3 0.61 22.91 -7.23
N LEU A 4 -0.67 23.21 -7.47
CA LEU A 4 -1.63 23.45 -6.41
C LEU A 4 -1.99 22.11 -5.76
N ARG A 5 -1.44 21.87 -4.57
CA ARG A 5 -1.90 20.85 -3.63
C ARG A 5 -2.45 21.54 -2.38
N PRO A 6 -3.54 21.04 -1.79
CA PRO A 6 -4.03 21.56 -0.52
C PRO A 6 -2.96 21.46 0.57
N GLU A 7 -3.02 22.36 1.54
CA GLU A 7 -2.26 22.20 2.78
C GLU A 7 -2.72 20.93 3.50
N ILE A 8 -1.75 20.13 3.97
CA ILE A 8 -2.05 18.93 4.75
C ILE A 8 -2.31 19.37 6.20
N PRO A 9 -3.44 18.96 6.82
CA PRO A 9 -3.73 19.30 8.21
C PRO A 9 -2.60 18.88 9.17
N ARG A 10 -2.30 19.72 10.17
CA ARG A 10 -1.21 19.49 11.14
C ARG A 10 -1.40 18.23 12.00
N ASP A 11 -2.65 17.81 12.19
CA ASP A 11 -3.06 16.64 12.95
C ASP A 11 -3.19 15.38 12.08
N ALA A 12 -2.89 15.47 10.79
CA ALA A 12 -2.89 14.31 9.90
C ALA A 12 -1.86 13.27 10.34
N HIS A 13 -2.26 12.00 10.35
CA HIS A 13 -1.38 10.91 10.74
C HIS A 13 -0.15 10.85 9.81
N PRO A 14 1.10 10.78 10.31
CA PRO A 14 2.32 10.88 9.49
C PRO A 14 2.38 9.92 8.30
N LYS A 15 1.87 8.69 8.46
CA LYS A 15 1.78 7.74 7.32
C LYS A 15 0.81 8.17 6.22
N LEU A 16 -0.29 8.86 6.53
CA LEU A 16 -1.15 9.43 5.49
C LEU A 16 -0.44 10.56 4.75
N VAL A 17 0.32 11.39 5.48
CA VAL A 17 1.15 12.45 4.89
C VAL A 17 2.16 11.87 3.90
N GLU A 18 2.85 10.78 4.28
CA GLU A 18 3.77 10.05 3.40
C GLU A 18 3.09 9.56 2.12
N LEU A 19 1.94 8.90 2.24
CA LEU A 19 1.17 8.43 1.09
C LEU A 19 0.74 9.60 0.17
N LEU A 20 0.27 10.72 0.76
CA LEU A 20 -0.14 11.89 -0.01
C LEU A 20 1.02 12.47 -0.82
N HIS A 21 2.23 12.55 -0.25
CA HIS A 21 3.41 13.02 -0.98
C HIS A 21 3.73 12.13 -2.20
N TRP A 22 3.64 10.81 -2.06
CA TRP A 22 3.84 9.89 -3.19
C TRP A 22 2.73 10.03 -4.25
N CYS A 23 1.47 10.07 -3.84
CA CYS A 23 0.33 10.25 -4.76
C CYS A 23 0.36 11.59 -5.48
N TRP A 24 0.91 12.63 -4.85
CA TRP A 24 1.00 13.98 -5.41
C TRP A 24 2.30 14.30 -6.11
N HIS A 25 3.16 13.29 -6.36
CA HIS A 25 4.43 13.49 -7.05
C HIS A 25 4.23 14.17 -8.41
N LYS A 26 5.09 15.15 -8.73
CA LYS A 26 5.01 15.92 -9.98
C LYS A 26 5.17 15.01 -11.18
N ASP A 27 6.22 14.21 -11.15
CA ASP A 27 6.47 13.13 -12.12
C ASP A 27 5.41 12.02 -11.94
N PRO A 28 4.56 11.76 -12.95
CA PRO A 28 3.56 10.70 -12.90
C PRO A 28 4.15 9.30 -12.74
N SER A 29 5.37 9.06 -13.23
CA SER A 29 6.03 7.74 -13.16
C SER A 29 6.47 7.35 -11.74
N LEU A 30 6.58 8.34 -10.85
CA LEU A 30 6.93 8.16 -9.44
C LEU A 30 5.69 8.05 -8.53
N ARG A 31 4.48 8.17 -9.10
CA ARG A 31 3.25 7.95 -8.33
C ARG A 31 3.05 6.45 -8.13
N PRO A 32 2.55 6.03 -6.96
CA PRO A 32 2.29 4.63 -6.70
C PRO A 32 1.14 4.14 -7.57
N GLU A 33 1.25 2.88 -7.99
CA GLU A 33 0.12 2.17 -8.60
C GLU A 33 -1.01 2.03 -7.57
N PHE A 34 -2.25 1.99 -8.04
CA PHE A 34 -3.41 1.89 -7.14
C PHE A 34 -3.32 0.64 -6.23
N SER A 35 -2.71 -0.44 -6.72
CA SER A 35 -2.46 -1.65 -5.94
C SER A 35 -1.51 -1.43 -4.74
N GLU A 36 -0.56 -0.52 -4.87
CA GLU A 36 0.39 -0.14 -3.82
C GLU A 36 -0.28 0.77 -2.79
N VAL A 37 -1.07 1.74 -3.26
CA VAL A 37 -1.93 2.57 -2.41
C VAL A 37 -2.84 1.69 -1.54
N LEU A 38 -3.48 0.68 -2.14
CA LEU A 38 -4.35 -0.25 -1.41
C LEU A 38 -3.58 -1.05 -0.35
N LYS A 39 -2.40 -1.58 -0.68
CA LYS A 39 -1.55 -2.32 0.28
C LYS A 39 -1.16 -1.42 1.46
N PHE A 40 -0.77 -0.19 1.19
CA PHE A 40 -0.40 0.78 2.22
C PHE A 40 -1.57 1.10 3.15
N LEU A 41 -2.74 1.43 2.60
CA LEU A 41 -3.95 1.71 3.38
C LEU A 41 -4.39 0.52 4.22
N GLN A 42 -4.30 -0.71 3.68
CA GLN A 42 -4.63 -1.92 4.44
C GLN A 42 -3.64 -2.17 5.59
N HIS A 43 -2.34 -1.92 5.37
CA HIS A 43 -1.33 -2.02 6.40
C HIS A 43 -1.59 -0.99 7.51
N MET A 44 -1.86 0.27 7.14
CA MET A 44 -2.26 1.31 8.09
C MET A 44 -3.48 0.91 8.92
N ASN A 45 -4.55 0.44 8.26
CA ASN A 45 -5.76 0.01 8.93
C ASN A 45 -5.48 -1.12 9.92
N SER A 46 -4.58 -2.06 9.61
CA SER A 46 -4.22 -3.14 10.55
C SER A 46 -3.48 -2.64 11.81
N MET A 47 -2.67 -1.59 11.69
CA MET A 47 -1.96 -1.02 12.85
C MET A 47 -2.94 -0.28 13.77
N ILE A 48 -3.92 0.43 13.20
CA ILE A 48 -4.91 1.21 13.96
C ILE A 48 -5.96 0.29 14.59
N THR A 49 -6.43 -0.72 13.87
CA THR A 49 -7.53 -1.60 14.32
C THR A 49 -7.07 -2.81 15.13
N GLY A 50 -5.76 -2.97 15.38
CA GLY A 50 -5.19 -4.09 16.16
C GLY A 50 -5.40 -5.49 15.55
N LYS A 51 -6.04 -5.60 14.37
CA LYS A 51 -6.34 -6.88 13.73
C LYS A 51 -5.12 -7.38 12.95
N LYS A 52 -4.33 -8.26 13.56
CA LYS A 52 -3.26 -9.00 12.85
C LYS A 52 -3.89 -9.95 11.82
N LYS A 53 -3.65 -9.71 10.53
CA LYS A 53 -4.07 -10.65 9.47
C LYS A 53 -3.33 -11.98 9.67
N LYS A 54 -4.08 -13.08 9.80
CA LYS A 54 -3.53 -14.46 9.82
C LYS A 54 -2.94 -14.74 8.43
N VAL A 55 -1.61 -14.86 8.32
CA VAL A 55 -0.95 -15.27 7.08
C VAL A 55 -1.28 -16.75 6.86
N LYS A 56 -2.16 -17.04 5.90
CA LYS A 56 -2.43 -18.42 5.46
C LYS A 56 -1.34 -18.80 4.46
N VAL A 57 -0.25 -19.39 4.93
CA VAL A 57 0.77 -19.99 4.07
C VAL A 57 0.11 -21.11 3.29
N LYS A 58 -0.13 -20.92 1.99
CA LYS A 58 -0.49 -22.02 1.08
C LYS A 58 0.80 -22.81 0.81
N ALA A 59 0.85 -24.05 1.29
CA ALA A 59 1.90 -24.99 0.92
C ALA A 59 1.89 -25.17 -0.61
N LYS A 60 3.03 -24.93 -1.26
CA LYS A 60 3.23 -25.28 -2.68
C LYS A 60 3.37 -26.80 -2.76
N GLY A 61 2.27 -27.49 -3.10
CA GLY A 61 2.30 -28.93 -3.41
C GLY A 61 3.01 -29.17 -4.73
N THR A 62 4.19 -29.78 -4.68
CA THR A 62 4.93 -30.28 -5.84
C THR A 62 4.21 -31.47 -6.44
N HIS A 63 3.60 -31.34 -7.62
CA HIS A 63 3.10 -32.48 -8.36
C HIS A 63 4.22 -32.99 -9.27
N LYS A 64 4.82 -34.14 -8.90
CA LYS A 64 5.65 -34.96 -9.77
C LYS A 64 4.74 -35.60 -10.81
N HIS A 65 5.11 -35.52 -12.09
CA HIS A 65 4.48 -36.28 -13.15
C HIS A 65 5.45 -37.41 -13.50
N ASP A 66 5.20 -38.61 -12.97
CA ASP A 66 5.77 -39.84 -13.49
C ASP A 66 4.85 -40.34 -14.60
N LYS A 67 5.40 -40.44 -15.80
CA LYS A 67 4.74 -40.87 -17.03
C LYS A 67 5.00 -42.38 -17.18
N ILE A 68 3.92 -43.17 -17.22
CA ILE A 68 3.95 -44.57 -17.64
C ILE A 68 4.18 -44.62 -19.15
#